data_AF-A0A3L6PUS7-F1
#
_entry.id   AF-A0A3L6PUS7-F1
#
_cell.length_a   1.000
_cell.length_b   1.000
_cell.length_c   1.000
_cell.angle_alpha   90.00
_cell.angle_beta   90.00
_cell.angle_gamma   90.00
#
_symmetry.space_group_name_H-M   'P 1'
#
loop_
_entity.id
_entity.type
_entity.pdbx_description
1 polymer ?
#
loop_
_entity_poly.entity_id
_entity_poly.type
_entity_poly.pdbx_seq_one_letter_code
_entity_poly.pdbx_strand_id
1 'polypeptide(L)'
;MAGYRRTISFPAPKPAADAFLALSAASDKLAAYRVRSASLPCRFHPLLLQLDDDVAALRLVTGQSPPCPSAPTASAVSAAASQVGRVLVSLSELLHHPQAQEPLRRLARSPLANRLLDDFLRLADAHGSFRQALVALASLQAETRAALRRGDPTRLASASRAQRRAARDLPRLAAAVRAVAGRAPAPLPEDLPADTAALAAAVADATVAVASGSAAVFSGLSSLSNSAASARVEVASTPCWATAPAKLAGSSDAPRTSHHRIWWVADLVRWMSRAKRRSAEKQNGGDDEDESSTAHLRSEARMKPEERARKAALERHENLERCIASVDASGEKVFRALVNTRVSLLNILSPSF
;
A
#
# COMPACT_ATOMS: atom_id res chain seq x y z
N MET A 1 53.74 28.68 34.04
CA MET A 1 53.20 28.10 32.80
C MET A 1 52.65 26.71 33.12
N ALA A 2 51.37 26.45 32.84
CA ALA A 2 50.76 25.13 33.03
C ALA A 2 50.09 24.70 31.72
N GLY A 3 50.62 23.65 31.09
CA GLY A 3 50.15 23.17 29.78
C GLY A 3 49.06 22.11 29.91
N TYR A 4 47.85 22.41 29.46
CA TYR A 4 46.77 21.43 29.37
C TYR A 4 46.87 20.64 28.06
N ARG A 5 47.36 19.39 28.12
CA ARG A 5 47.19 18.42 27.02
C ARG A 5 45.75 17.90 27.04
N ARG A 6 45.00 18.13 25.98
CA ARG A 6 43.71 17.47 25.73
C ARG A 6 43.93 16.24 24.85
N THR A 7 43.74 15.06 25.42
CA THR A 7 43.65 13.81 24.66
C THR A 7 42.25 13.67 24.07
N ILE A 8 42.17 13.57 22.73
CA ILE A 8 40.95 13.20 22.02
C ILE A 8 40.96 11.70 21.77
N SER A 9 40.15 10.97 22.53
CA SER A 9 39.90 9.55 22.34
C SER A 9 38.80 9.32 21.29
N PHE A 10 39.11 8.57 20.25
CA PHE A 10 38.10 8.10 19.29
C PHE A 10 37.46 6.80 19.79
N PRO A 11 36.12 6.69 19.84
CA PRO A 11 35.46 5.42 20.11
C PRO A 11 35.45 4.54 18.85
N ALA A 12 35.95 3.31 18.96
CA ALA A 12 35.86 2.31 17.91
C ALA A 12 34.43 1.70 17.86
N PRO A 13 33.87 1.42 16.67
CA PRO A 13 32.53 0.84 16.55
C PRO A 13 32.52 -0.65 16.92
N LYS A 14 31.55 -1.06 17.74
CA LYS A 14 31.16 -2.47 17.94
C LYS A 14 30.06 -2.85 16.94
N PRO A 15 30.01 -4.10 16.43
CA PRO A 15 29.02 -4.50 15.43
C PRO A 15 27.70 -5.02 16.04
N ALA A 16 26.63 -4.85 15.25
CA ALA A 16 25.42 -5.67 15.22
C ALA A 16 24.44 -5.67 16.41
N ALA A 17 23.82 -4.50 16.71
CA ALA A 17 22.51 -4.44 17.38
C ALA A 17 21.60 -3.27 16.92
N ASP A 18 22.15 -2.22 16.31
CA ASP A 18 21.53 -0.88 16.33
C ASP A 18 20.77 -0.43 15.07
N ALA A 19 20.17 -1.34 14.28
CA ALA A 19 19.47 -0.92 13.05
C ALA A 19 18.31 0.08 13.31
N PHE A 20 17.62 -0.05 14.44
CA PHE A 20 16.50 0.82 14.83
C PHE A 20 16.98 2.14 15.47
N LEU A 21 18.00 2.06 16.34
CA LEU A 21 18.62 3.24 16.98
C LEU A 21 19.41 4.09 15.98
N ALA A 22 20.05 3.47 14.98
CA ALA A 22 20.71 4.18 13.89
C ALA A 22 19.74 5.00 13.03
N LEU A 23 18.50 4.54 12.86
CA LEU A 23 17.48 5.28 12.09
C LEU A 23 16.97 6.51 12.86
N SER A 24 16.73 6.38 14.17
CA SER A 24 16.42 7.52 15.06
C SER A 24 17.57 8.52 15.09
N ALA A 25 18.80 8.03 15.35
CA ALA A 25 19.98 8.88 15.41
C ALA A 25 20.35 9.50 14.04
N ALA A 26 19.97 8.88 12.92
CA ALA A 26 20.07 9.49 11.60
C ALA A 26 19.05 10.62 11.42
N SER A 27 17.79 10.43 11.85
CA SER A 27 16.76 11.48 11.85
C SER A 27 17.18 12.69 12.69
N ASP A 28 17.67 12.46 13.92
CA ASP A 28 18.14 13.53 14.81
C ASP A 28 19.39 14.23 14.26
N LYS A 29 20.29 13.50 13.61
CA LYS A 29 21.42 14.10 12.88
C LYS A 29 20.97 14.91 11.68
N LEU A 30 19.93 14.50 10.96
CA LEU A 30 19.40 15.22 9.79
C LEU A 30 18.66 16.50 10.22
N ALA A 31 17.94 16.46 11.35
CA ALA A 31 17.37 17.64 12.01
C ALA A 31 18.47 18.60 12.53
N ALA A 32 19.49 18.08 13.21
CA ALA A 32 20.65 18.88 13.66
C ALA A 32 21.48 19.43 12.49
N TYR A 33 21.50 18.75 11.35
CA TYR A 33 22.07 19.25 10.10
C TYR A 33 21.23 20.39 9.54
N ARG A 34 19.89 20.22 9.40
CA ARG A 34 18.97 21.30 8.98
C ARG A 34 19.14 22.58 9.83
N VAL A 35 19.23 22.46 11.16
CA VAL A 35 19.44 23.61 12.07
C VAL A 35 20.82 24.28 11.88
N ARG A 36 21.82 23.57 11.37
CA ARG A 36 23.18 24.10 11.09
C ARG A 36 23.40 24.48 9.62
N SER A 37 22.47 24.13 8.72
CA SER A 37 22.51 24.40 7.28
C SER A 37 21.68 25.61 6.85
N ALA A 38 21.49 26.59 7.72
CA ALA A 38 20.89 27.89 7.39
C ALA A 38 21.75 28.77 6.44
N SER A 39 22.84 28.22 5.89
CA SER A 39 23.80 28.85 4.98
C SER A 39 23.68 28.38 3.51
N LEU A 40 22.66 27.57 3.16
CA LEU A 40 22.25 27.42 1.76
C LEU A 40 21.52 28.68 1.28
N PRO A 41 21.59 29.06 -0.01
CA PRO A 41 20.91 30.24 -0.53
C PRO A 41 19.39 30.17 -0.28
N CYS A 42 18.85 31.16 0.44
CA CYS A 42 17.48 31.17 0.99
C CYS A 42 16.32 31.23 -0.04
N ARG A 43 16.58 30.91 -1.31
CA ARG A 43 15.70 31.13 -2.47
C ARG A 43 14.49 30.20 -2.53
N PHE A 44 14.60 28.98 -1.99
CA PHE A 44 13.58 27.92 -2.10
C PHE A 44 13.08 27.39 -0.76
N HIS A 45 13.55 27.98 0.35
CA HIS A 45 13.35 27.45 1.70
C HIS A 45 11.89 27.08 2.02
N PRO A 46 10.85 27.89 1.75
CA PRO A 46 9.47 27.50 2.07
C PRO A 46 8.96 26.31 1.22
N LEU A 47 9.26 26.27 -0.09
CA LEU A 47 8.78 25.21 -0.98
C LEU A 47 9.49 23.87 -0.74
N LEU A 48 10.80 23.92 -0.46
CA LEU A 48 11.57 22.72 -0.09
C LEU A 48 11.14 22.17 1.26
N LEU A 49 10.90 23.03 2.27
CA LEU A 49 10.37 22.58 3.56
C LEU A 49 8.97 21.96 3.42
N GLN A 50 8.07 22.58 2.66
CA GLN A 50 6.73 22.03 2.42
C GLN A 50 6.80 20.64 1.75
N LEU A 51 7.67 20.47 0.75
CA LEU A 51 7.89 19.19 0.09
C LEU A 51 8.49 18.15 1.05
N ASP A 52 9.49 18.53 1.84
CA ASP A 52 10.14 17.68 2.84
C ASP A 52 9.14 17.23 3.93
N ASP A 53 8.27 18.12 4.40
CA ASP A 53 7.22 17.85 5.39
C ASP A 53 6.14 16.93 4.80
N ASP A 54 5.69 17.16 3.56
CA ASP A 54 4.74 16.27 2.88
C ASP A 54 5.33 14.87 2.63
N VAL A 55 6.62 14.78 2.32
CA VAL A 55 7.35 13.52 2.16
C VAL A 55 7.52 12.81 3.52
N ALA A 56 7.82 13.54 4.59
CA ALA A 56 7.87 13.01 5.94
C ALA A 56 6.50 12.49 6.39
N ALA A 57 5.43 13.24 6.14
CA ALA A 57 4.06 12.82 6.41
C ALA A 57 3.67 11.56 5.59
N LEU A 58 4.08 11.46 4.32
CA LEU A 58 3.88 10.24 3.52
C LEU A 58 4.61 9.04 4.13
N ARG A 59 5.86 9.23 4.57
CA ARG A 59 6.66 8.21 5.26
C ARG A 59 6.06 7.79 6.59
N LEU A 60 5.45 8.70 7.33
CA LEU A 60 4.71 8.35 8.55
C LEU A 60 3.49 7.49 8.22
N VAL A 61 2.61 7.91 7.31
CA VAL A 61 1.39 7.15 6.97
C VAL A 61 1.70 5.77 6.36
N THR A 62 2.81 5.64 5.64
CA THR A 62 3.24 4.37 5.01
C THR A 62 4.13 3.50 5.90
N GLY A 63 4.89 4.13 6.81
CA GLY A 63 5.81 3.50 7.76
C GLY A 63 5.21 3.21 9.14
N GLN A 64 3.99 3.68 9.44
CA GLN A 64 3.19 3.31 10.62
C GLN A 64 2.71 1.84 10.62
N SER A 65 3.44 0.95 9.96
CA SER A 65 3.43 -0.48 10.26
C SER A 65 4.53 -0.78 11.29
N PRO A 66 4.23 -0.82 12.60
CA PRO A 66 5.12 -1.48 13.55
C PRO A 66 5.35 -2.95 13.16
N PRO A 67 6.28 -3.69 13.81
CA PRO A 67 6.50 -5.12 13.60
C PRO A 67 5.32 -6.03 14.04
N CYS A 68 4.09 -5.50 14.11
CA CYS A 68 2.87 -6.23 14.39
C CYS A 68 2.14 -6.58 13.08
N PRO A 69 1.63 -7.82 12.90
CA PRO A 69 1.02 -8.29 11.65
C PRO A 69 -0.43 -7.80 11.45
N SER A 70 -0.73 -6.55 11.80
CA SER A 70 -2.04 -5.95 11.57
C SER A 70 -2.24 -5.67 10.07
N ALA A 71 -3.30 -6.25 9.49
CA ALA A 71 -3.66 -5.99 8.10
C ALA A 71 -3.91 -4.48 7.85
N PRO A 72 -3.55 -3.94 6.67
CA PRO A 72 -3.71 -2.53 6.37
C PRO A 72 -5.18 -2.11 6.46
N THR A 73 -5.45 -0.99 7.13
CA THR A 73 -6.81 -0.45 7.28
C THR A 73 -7.22 0.35 6.06
N ALA A 74 -8.53 0.41 5.80
CA ALA A 74 -9.09 1.22 4.71
C ALA A 74 -8.70 2.71 4.83
N SER A 75 -8.66 3.23 6.05
CA SER A 75 -8.29 4.62 6.35
C SER A 75 -6.80 4.91 6.08
N ALA A 76 -5.89 4.01 6.46
CA ALA A 76 -4.46 4.17 6.17
C ALA A 76 -4.18 4.17 4.65
N VAL A 77 -4.88 3.31 3.90
CA VAL A 77 -4.76 3.25 2.43
C VAL A 77 -5.28 4.53 1.77
N SER A 78 -6.43 5.07 2.20
CA SER A 78 -6.93 6.35 1.69
C SER A 78 -6.05 7.55 2.10
N ALA A 79 -5.48 7.52 3.31
CA ALA A 79 -4.55 8.55 3.78
C ALA A 79 -3.25 8.54 2.96
N ALA A 80 -2.68 7.36 2.69
CA ALA A 80 -1.49 7.22 1.84
C ALA A 80 -1.77 7.72 0.41
N ALA A 81 -2.91 7.39 -0.19
CA ALA A 81 -3.29 7.86 -1.53
C ALA A 81 -3.45 9.39 -1.57
N SER A 82 -4.06 9.98 -0.53
CA SER A 82 -4.20 11.43 -0.40
C SER A 82 -2.86 12.13 -0.24
N GLN A 83 -1.95 11.56 0.56
CA GLN A 83 -0.64 12.13 0.85
C GLN A 83 0.34 11.99 -0.34
N VAL A 84 0.24 10.92 -1.14
CA VAL A 84 0.90 10.84 -2.46
C VAL A 84 0.48 12.02 -3.35
N GLY A 85 -0.82 12.35 -3.36
CA GLY A 85 -1.33 13.51 -4.07
C GLY A 85 -0.72 14.83 -3.60
N ARG A 86 -0.55 15.04 -2.28
CA ARG A 86 0.07 16.25 -1.72
C ARG A 86 1.54 16.40 -2.11
N VAL A 87 2.34 15.34 -1.96
CA VAL A 87 3.76 15.35 -2.39
C VAL A 87 3.89 15.73 -3.87
N LEU A 88 3.00 15.23 -4.74
CA LEU A 88 3.00 15.60 -6.15
C LEU A 88 2.59 17.05 -6.42
N VAL A 89 1.67 17.61 -5.62
CA VAL A 89 1.31 19.04 -5.69
C VAL A 89 2.49 19.91 -5.26
N SER A 90 3.04 19.70 -4.07
CA SER A 90 4.19 20.45 -3.54
C SER A 90 5.43 20.33 -4.44
N LEU A 91 5.65 19.16 -5.05
CA LEU A 91 6.70 18.98 -6.06
C LEU A 91 6.39 19.77 -7.34
N SER A 92 5.13 19.80 -7.80
CA SER A 92 4.76 20.60 -8.97
C SER A 92 4.94 22.10 -8.72
N GLU A 93 4.61 22.60 -7.52
CA GLU A 93 4.83 24.00 -7.13
C GLU A 93 6.32 24.36 -7.16
N LEU A 94 7.17 23.48 -6.62
CA LEU A 94 8.63 23.61 -6.65
C LEU A 94 9.18 23.63 -8.10
N LEU A 95 8.69 22.75 -8.98
CA LEU A 95 9.14 22.66 -10.37
C LEU A 95 8.75 23.87 -11.23
N HIS A 96 7.59 24.49 -10.97
CA HIS A 96 7.14 25.68 -11.70
C HIS A 96 7.75 26.99 -11.18
N HIS A 97 8.34 26.99 -9.97
CA HIS A 97 8.93 28.19 -9.39
C HIS A 97 10.08 28.73 -10.26
N PRO A 98 10.05 30.02 -10.69
CA PRO A 98 10.95 30.52 -11.73
C PRO A 98 12.42 30.44 -11.35
N GLN A 99 12.74 30.60 -10.07
CA GLN A 99 14.11 30.50 -9.59
C GLN A 99 14.64 29.05 -9.67
N ALA A 100 13.78 28.02 -9.63
CA ALA A 100 14.16 26.60 -9.60
C ALA A 100 14.49 26.06 -10.99
N GLN A 101 13.98 26.70 -12.05
CA GLN A 101 14.20 26.28 -13.43
C GLN A 101 15.68 26.29 -13.83
N GLU A 102 16.47 27.26 -13.37
CA GLU A 102 17.87 27.39 -13.76
C GLU A 102 18.78 26.31 -13.12
N PRO A 103 18.68 26.00 -11.82
CA PRO A 103 19.25 24.77 -11.26
C PRO A 103 18.82 23.50 -12.01
N LEU A 104 17.52 23.33 -12.30
CA LEU A 104 17.03 22.14 -13.01
C LEU A 104 17.58 22.03 -14.45
N ARG A 105 17.73 23.16 -15.17
CA ARG A 105 18.40 23.20 -16.48
C ARG A 105 19.85 22.74 -16.43
N ARG A 106 20.59 23.07 -15.36
CA ARG A 106 21.95 22.54 -15.16
C ARG A 106 21.97 21.00 -15.05
N LEU A 107 20.90 20.40 -14.51
CA LEU A 107 20.76 18.94 -14.42
C LEU A 107 20.44 18.27 -15.77
N ALA A 108 20.05 19.00 -16.82
CA ALA A 108 19.71 18.44 -18.13
C ALA A 108 20.82 17.55 -18.75
N ARG A 109 22.09 17.86 -18.44
CA ARG A 109 23.26 17.10 -18.92
C ARG A 109 23.65 15.92 -18.01
N SER A 110 22.89 15.66 -16.94
CA SER A 110 23.18 14.61 -15.95
C SER A 110 22.41 13.31 -16.21
N PRO A 111 22.93 12.14 -15.80
CA PRO A 111 22.19 10.88 -15.89
C PRO A 111 20.93 10.86 -14.99
N LEU A 112 20.87 11.73 -13.97
CA LEU A 112 19.71 11.90 -13.10
C LEU A 112 18.50 12.48 -13.85
N ALA A 113 18.70 13.37 -14.82
CA ALA A 113 17.61 13.94 -15.61
C ALA A 113 16.85 12.87 -16.41
N ASN A 114 17.57 12.07 -17.21
CA ASN A 114 16.98 10.96 -17.97
C ASN A 114 16.29 9.95 -17.05
N ARG A 115 16.93 9.62 -15.90
CA ARG A 115 16.32 8.74 -14.91
C ARG A 115 15.01 9.31 -14.34
N LEU A 116 14.95 10.58 -13.96
CA LEU A 116 13.72 11.16 -13.42
C LEU A 116 12.59 11.10 -14.46
N LEU A 117 12.88 11.38 -15.72
CA LEU A 117 11.91 11.30 -16.82
C LEU A 117 11.39 9.87 -17.06
N ASP A 118 12.27 8.86 -16.96
CA ASP A 118 11.91 7.43 -16.99
C ASP A 118 11.08 7.02 -15.77
N ASP A 119 11.49 7.45 -14.58
CA ASP A 119 10.88 7.09 -13.31
C ASP A 119 9.46 7.70 -13.22
N PHE A 120 9.25 8.94 -13.68
CA PHE A 120 7.91 9.53 -13.83
C PHE A 120 7.05 8.86 -14.90
N LEU A 121 7.63 8.42 -16.02
CA LEU A 121 6.89 7.68 -17.05
C LEU A 121 6.37 6.36 -16.48
N ARG A 122 7.25 5.57 -15.84
CA ARG A 122 6.92 4.31 -15.18
C ARG A 122 5.86 4.49 -14.08
N LEU A 123 5.94 5.58 -13.33
CA LEU A 123 4.93 5.94 -12.33
C LEU A 123 3.58 6.24 -12.98
N ALA A 124 3.55 7.02 -14.07
CA ALA A 124 2.31 7.33 -14.80
C ALA A 124 1.68 6.07 -15.41
N ASP A 125 2.46 5.24 -16.10
CA ASP A 125 1.99 3.98 -16.71
C ASP A 125 1.42 3.01 -15.67
N ALA A 126 2.09 2.89 -14.51
CA ALA A 126 1.61 2.09 -13.39
C ALA A 126 0.32 2.65 -12.79
N HIS A 127 0.16 3.97 -12.69
CA HIS A 127 -1.08 4.60 -12.20
C HIS A 127 -2.23 4.48 -13.21
N GLY A 128 -1.96 4.58 -14.52
CA GLY A 128 -2.95 4.33 -15.57
C GLY A 128 -3.46 2.88 -15.51
N SER A 129 -2.54 1.92 -15.45
CA SER A 129 -2.85 0.49 -15.30
C SER A 129 -3.59 0.18 -13.99
N PHE A 130 -3.19 0.84 -12.89
CA PHE A 130 -3.83 0.72 -11.58
C PHE A 130 -5.27 1.22 -11.61
N ARG A 131 -5.56 2.34 -12.28
CA ARG A 131 -6.94 2.85 -12.43
C ARG A 131 -7.83 1.92 -13.23
N GLN A 132 -7.31 1.31 -14.31
CA GLN A 132 -8.05 0.26 -15.03
C GLN A 132 -8.38 -0.94 -14.12
N ALA A 133 -7.41 -1.38 -13.31
CA ALA A 133 -7.62 -2.43 -12.31
C ALA A 133 -8.59 -2.01 -11.18
N LEU A 134 -8.61 -0.74 -10.76
CA LEU A 134 -9.57 -0.19 -9.80
C LEU A 134 -11.01 -0.27 -10.32
N VAL A 135 -11.25 0.17 -11.56
CA VAL A 135 -12.59 0.13 -12.18
C VAL A 135 -13.11 -1.31 -12.26
N ALA A 136 -12.26 -2.25 -12.68
CA ALA A 136 -12.58 -3.68 -12.68
C ALA A 136 -12.80 -4.25 -11.27
N LEU A 137 -12.05 -3.77 -10.26
CA LEU A 137 -12.25 -4.19 -8.87
C LEU A 137 -13.55 -3.63 -8.28
N ALA A 138 -13.94 -2.41 -8.64
CA ALA A 138 -15.16 -1.75 -8.16
C ALA A 138 -16.43 -2.49 -8.64
N SER A 139 -16.51 -2.85 -9.93
CA SER A 139 -17.64 -3.63 -10.45
C SER A 139 -17.75 -5.01 -9.77
N LEU A 140 -16.63 -5.71 -9.58
CA LEU A 140 -16.59 -7.00 -8.89
C LEU A 140 -16.89 -6.90 -7.38
N GLN A 141 -16.55 -5.77 -6.73
CA GLN A 141 -16.97 -5.47 -5.36
C GLN A 141 -18.50 -5.28 -5.30
N ALA A 142 -19.10 -4.59 -6.27
CA ALA A 142 -20.54 -4.38 -6.32
C ALA A 142 -21.29 -5.72 -6.59
N GLU A 143 -20.78 -6.56 -7.49
CA GLU A 143 -21.34 -7.90 -7.76
C GLU A 143 -21.29 -8.82 -6.53
N THR A 144 -20.13 -8.87 -5.84
CA THR A 144 -20.00 -9.67 -4.60
C THR A 144 -20.92 -9.16 -3.50
N ARG A 145 -21.06 -7.85 -3.31
CA ARG A 145 -21.99 -7.24 -2.36
C ARG A 145 -23.45 -7.50 -2.73
N ALA A 146 -23.81 -7.50 -4.00
CA ALA A 146 -25.14 -7.88 -4.47
C ALA A 146 -25.44 -9.37 -4.22
N ALA A 147 -24.47 -10.26 -4.45
CA ALA A 147 -24.60 -11.69 -4.13
C ALA A 147 -24.76 -11.94 -2.62
N LEU A 148 -23.99 -11.25 -1.76
CA LEU A 148 -24.13 -11.29 -0.29
C LEU A 148 -25.51 -10.85 0.20
N ARG A 149 -26.08 -9.81 -0.41
CA ARG A 149 -27.43 -9.32 -0.10
C ARG A 149 -28.51 -10.33 -0.53
N ARG A 150 -28.41 -10.86 -1.76
CA ARG A 150 -29.35 -11.85 -2.33
C ARG A 150 -29.24 -13.24 -1.72
N GLY A 151 -28.12 -13.56 -1.06
CA GLY A 151 -27.90 -14.87 -0.43
C GLY A 151 -27.59 -16.00 -1.42
N ASP A 152 -27.17 -15.69 -2.65
CA ASP A 152 -26.83 -16.69 -3.69
C ASP A 152 -25.37 -17.18 -3.50
N PRO A 153 -25.14 -18.41 -3.00
CA PRO A 153 -23.79 -18.90 -2.73
C PRO A 153 -23.00 -19.20 -4.01
N THR A 154 -23.69 -19.45 -5.13
CA THR A 154 -23.04 -19.80 -6.40
C THR A 154 -22.46 -18.55 -7.07
N ARG A 155 -23.25 -17.46 -7.14
CA ARG A 155 -22.81 -16.13 -7.58
C ARG A 155 -21.80 -15.52 -6.63
N LEU A 156 -21.95 -15.71 -5.32
CA LEU A 156 -20.93 -15.30 -4.35
C LEU A 156 -19.58 -15.98 -4.67
N ALA A 157 -19.59 -17.30 -4.85
CA ALA A 157 -18.37 -18.05 -5.11
C ALA A 157 -17.72 -17.67 -6.46
N SER A 158 -18.48 -17.42 -7.53
CA SER A 158 -17.92 -16.92 -8.80
C SER A 158 -17.39 -15.49 -8.66
N ALA A 159 -18.18 -14.56 -8.14
CA ALA A 159 -17.81 -13.15 -8.01
C ALA A 159 -16.58 -12.96 -7.09
N SER A 160 -16.51 -13.64 -5.93
CA SER A 160 -15.31 -13.57 -5.08
C SER A 160 -14.08 -14.24 -5.71
N ARG A 161 -14.24 -15.19 -6.64
CA ARG A 161 -13.13 -15.74 -7.44
C ARG A 161 -12.67 -14.73 -8.51
N ALA A 162 -13.59 -14.01 -9.15
CA ALA A 162 -13.27 -12.95 -10.10
C ALA A 162 -12.59 -11.76 -9.38
N GLN A 163 -13.13 -11.29 -8.25
CA GLN A 163 -12.54 -10.23 -7.41
C GLN A 163 -11.07 -10.55 -7.03
N ARG A 164 -10.81 -11.79 -6.56
CA ARG A 164 -9.44 -12.27 -6.30
C ARG A 164 -8.55 -12.35 -7.53
N ARG A 165 -9.09 -12.54 -8.73
CA ARG A 165 -8.31 -12.52 -9.98
C ARG A 165 -7.91 -11.10 -10.33
N ALA A 166 -8.85 -10.15 -10.35
CA ALA A 166 -8.56 -8.74 -10.60
C ALA A 166 -7.57 -8.14 -9.56
N ALA A 167 -7.70 -8.53 -8.29
CA ALA A 167 -6.79 -8.08 -7.23
C ALA A 167 -5.33 -8.60 -7.34
N ARG A 168 -5.00 -9.50 -8.29
CA ARG A 168 -3.64 -10.01 -8.53
C ARG A 168 -2.74 -9.06 -9.29
N ASP A 169 -3.30 -8.10 -10.01
CA ASP A 169 -2.50 -7.15 -10.77
C ASP A 169 -2.01 -5.99 -9.89
N LEU A 170 -2.72 -5.68 -8.80
CA LEU A 170 -2.33 -4.65 -7.84
C LEU A 170 -0.95 -4.92 -7.18
N PRO A 171 -0.60 -6.13 -6.70
CA PRO A 171 0.77 -6.42 -6.22
C PRO A 171 1.85 -6.35 -7.31
N ARG A 172 1.50 -6.69 -8.57
CA ARG A 172 2.43 -6.61 -9.71
C ARG A 172 2.78 -5.15 -10.01
N LEU A 173 1.76 -4.29 -10.08
CA LEU A 173 1.92 -2.84 -10.20
C LEU A 173 2.68 -2.26 -9.01
N ALA A 174 2.41 -2.73 -7.79
CA ALA A 174 3.15 -2.31 -6.60
C ALA A 174 4.63 -2.70 -6.67
N ALA A 175 4.97 -3.86 -7.22
CA ALA A 175 6.35 -4.28 -7.44
C ALA A 175 7.04 -3.44 -8.54
N ALA A 176 6.36 -3.18 -9.65
CA ALA A 176 6.86 -2.30 -10.72
C ALA A 176 7.17 -0.89 -10.22
N VAL A 177 6.30 -0.33 -9.36
CA VAL A 177 6.54 0.98 -8.74
C VAL A 177 7.65 0.92 -7.69
N ARG A 178 7.76 -0.13 -6.87
CA ARG A 178 8.91 -0.28 -5.94
C ARG A 178 10.26 -0.34 -6.66
N ALA A 179 10.31 -0.83 -7.89
CA ALA A 179 11.54 -0.85 -8.68
C ALA A 179 12.06 0.56 -9.02
N VAL A 180 11.20 1.59 -9.00
CA VAL A 180 11.61 3.01 -9.08
C VAL A 180 12.31 3.43 -7.79
N ALA A 181 11.70 3.14 -6.64
CA ALA A 181 12.24 3.47 -5.31
C ALA A 181 13.55 2.73 -4.97
N GLY A 182 13.68 1.46 -5.38
CA GLY A 182 14.84 0.61 -5.08
C GLY A 182 16.06 0.81 -5.99
N ARG A 183 15.99 1.70 -6.99
CA ARG A 183 17.06 1.91 -7.98
C ARG A 183 18.18 2.77 -7.36
N ALA A 184 19.40 2.23 -7.31
CA ALA A 184 20.58 2.87 -6.70
C ALA A 184 20.74 4.34 -7.13
N PRO A 185 21.14 5.28 -6.24
CA PRO A 185 21.19 6.71 -6.54
C PRO A 185 21.96 7.02 -7.84
N ALA A 186 21.42 7.91 -8.67
CA ALA A 186 22.13 8.34 -9.86
C ALA A 186 23.33 9.21 -9.45
N PRO A 187 24.54 8.98 -10.00
CA PRO A 187 25.69 9.81 -9.67
C PRO A 187 25.43 11.25 -10.14
N LEU A 188 25.60 12.20 -9.21
CA LEU A 188 25.63 13.62 -9.50
C LEU A 188 27.06 14.02 -9.89
N PRO A 189 27.25 14.90 -10.90
CA PRO A 189 28.53 15.55 -11.15
C PRO A 189 29.07 16.24 -9.89
N GLU A 190 30.36 16.06 -9.58
CA GLU A 190 30.98 16.57 -8.34
C GLU A 190 31.02 18.11 -8.29
N ASP A 191 31.13 18.78 -9.44
CA ASP A 191 31.20 20.25 -9.55
C ASP A 191 29.83 20.96 -9.52
N LEU A 192 28.75 20.28 -9.10
CA LEU A 192 27.43 20.88 -9.07
C LEU A 192 27.29 21.93 -7.95
N PRO A 193 26.75 23.13 -8.23
CA PRO A 193 26.47 24.12 -7.20
C PRO A 193 25.51 23.56 -6.14
N ALA A 194 25.74 23.93 -4.87
CA ALA A 194 25.03 23.34 -3.73
C ALA A 194 23.50 23.51 -3.78
N ASP A 195 23.00 24.60 -4.36
CA ASP A 195 21.56 24.83 -4.61
C ASP A 195 20.96 23.76 -5.55
N THR A 196 21.75 23.30 -6.50
CA THR A 196 21.36 22.38 -7.57
C THR A 196 21.45 20.95 -7.09
N ALA A 197 22.47 20.62 -6.31
CA ALA A 197 22.58 19.33 -5.63
C ALA A 197 21.45 19.12 -4.61
N ALA A 198 21.13 20.14 -3.80
CA ALA A 198 20.02 20.10 -2.84
C ALA A 198 18.67 19.92 -3.54
N LEU A 199 18.41 20.67 -4.62
CA LEU A 199 17.18 20.53 -5.40
C LEU A 199 17.07 19.15 -6.09
N ALA A 200 18.17 18.64 -6.67
CA ALA A 200 18.20 17.31 -7.26
C ALA A 200 17.88 16.21 -6.23
N ALA A 201 18.46 16.33 -5.03
CA ALA A 201 18.20 15.42 -3.91
C ALA A 201 16.74 15.48 -3.46
N ALA A 202 16.16 16.67 -3.28
CA ALA A 202 14.75 16.83 -2.88
C ALA A 202 13.77 16.26 -3.92
N VAL A 203 14.00 16.51 -5.22
CA VAL A 203 13.17 15.94 -6.30
C VAL A 203 13.30 14.41 -6.33
N ALA A 204 14.51 13.85 -6.19
CA ALA A 204 14.72 12.41 -6.15
C ALA A 204 14.13 11.75 -4.89
N ASP A 205 14.19 12.42 -3.74
CA ASP A 205 13.60 11.92 -2.50
C ASP A 205 12.06 11.89 -2.58
N ALA A 206 11.47 12.92 -3.18
CA ALA A 206 10.05 12.99 -3.47
C ALA A 206 9.59 11.90 -4.46
N THR A 207 10.34 11.60 -5.53
CA THR A 207 9.96 10.51 -6.45
C THR A 207 10.04 9.13 -5.78
N VAL A 208 11.07 8.88 -4.97
CA VAL A 208 11.21 7.65 -4.17
C VAL A 208 10.08 7.53 -3.13
N ALA A 209 9.69 8.63 -2.50
CA ALA A 209 8.57 8.66 -1.56
C ALA A 209 7.22 8.41 -2.24
N VAL A 210 6.93 9.08 -3.37
CA VAL A 210 5.73 8.86 -4.19
C VAL A 210 5.64 7.41 -4.66
N ALA A 211 6.74 6.83 -5.14
CA ALA A 211 6.81 5.43 -5.54
C ALA A 211 6.50 4.50 -4.35
N SER A 212 7.17 4.70 -3.22
CA SER A 212 6.95 3.89 -2.02
C SER A 212 5.51 3.97 -1.50
N GLY A 213 4.93 5.18 -1.47
CA GLY A 213 3.54 5.40 -1.07
C GLY A 213 2.52 4.79 -2.01
N SER A 214 2.70 4.95 -3.32
CA SER A 214 1.81 4.35 -4.32
C SER A 214 1.85 2.82 -4.25
N ALA A 215 3.04 2.24 -4.08
CA ALA A 215 3.18 0.80 -3.88
C ALA A 215 2.52 0.29 -2.59
N ALA A 216 2.53 1.09 -1.51
CA ALA A 216 1.80 0.79 -0.28
C ALA A 216 0.28 0.83 -0.50
N VAL A 217 -0.25 1.83 -1.21
CA VAL A 217 -1.67 1.93 -1.60
C VAL A 217 -2.11 0.72 -2.41
N PHE A 218 -1.36 0.38 -3.47
CA PHE A 218 -1.70 -0.74 -4.37
C PHE A 218 -1.69 -2.09 -3.63
N SER A 219 -0.69 -2.30 -2.75
CA SER A 219 -0.59 -3.51 -1.93
C SER A 219 -1.69 -3.57 -0.87
N GLY A 220 -2.01 -2.43 -0.25
CA GLY A 220 -3.06 -2.29 0.76
C GLY A 220 -4.44 -2.61 0.20
N LEU A 221 -4.77 -2.08 -0.98
CA LEU A 221 -6.02 -2.41 -1.69
C LEU A 221 -6.10 -3.90 -2.08
N SER A 222 -4.99 -4.51 -2.52
CA SER A 222 -4.98 -5.95 -2.77
C SER A 222 -5.28 -6.75 -1.49
N SER A 223 -4.69 -6.35 -0.35
CA SER A 223 -4.94 -6.98 0.95
C SER A 223 -6.39 -6.81 1.42
N LEU A 224 -6.94 -5.59 1.35
CA LEU A 224 -8.34 -5.29 1.67
C LEU A 224 -9.32 -6.07 0.78
N SER A 225 -9.04 -6.13 -0.53
CA SER A 225 -9.83 -6.90 -1.50
C SER A 225 -9.79 -8.41 -1.21
N ASN A 226 -8.61 -8.97 -0.96
CA ASN A 226 -8.46 -10.38 -0.61
C ASN A 226 -9.11 -10.71 0.74
N SER A 227 -9.07 -9.79 1.71
CA SER A 227 -9.74 -9.91 3.02
C SER A 227 -11.27 -9.93 2.86
N ALA A 228 -11.84 -8.98 2.13
CA ALA A 228 -13.27 -8.94 1.81
C ALA A 228 -13.72 -10.21 1.05
N ALA A 229 -13.04 -10.56 -0.05
CA ALA A 229 -13.34 -11.75 -0.85
C ALA A 229 -13.23 -13.08 -0.07
N SER A 230 -12.50 -13.09 1.04
CA SER A 230 -12.32 -14.27 1.91
C SER A 230 -13.27 -14.31 3.10
N ALA A 231 -14.00 -13.22 3.37
CA ALA A 231 -15.07 -13.14 4.36
C ALA A 231 -16.33 -13.87 3.85
N ARG A 232 -16.26 -15.21 3.85
CA ARG A 232 -17.37 -16.07 3.40
C ARG A 232 -18.56 -15.98 4.35
N VAL A 233 -19.75 -15.90 3.77
CA VAL A 233 -20.99 -16.33 4.44
C VAL A 233 -21.11 -17.83 4.23
N GLU A 234 -21.06 -18.62 5.30
CA GLU A 234 -21.64 -19.97 5.29
C GLU A 234 -23.17 -19.81 5.27
N VAL A 235 -23.73 -19.53 4.09
CA VAL A 235 -25.08 -20.03 3.79
C VAL A 235 -24.93 -21.55 3.82
N ALA A 236 -25.87 -22.26 4.43
CA ALA A 236 -25.81 -23.70 4.62
C ALA A 236 -25.84 -24.47 3.29
N SER A 237 -24.70 -24.49 2.59
CA SER A 237 -24.50 -25.33 1.42
C SER A 237 -24.51 -26.77 1.87
N THR A 238 -25.59 -27.47 1.56
CA THR A 238 -25.59 -28.92 1.40
C THR A 238 -24.35 -29.30 0.59
N PRO A 239 -23.43 -30.10 1.14
CA PRO A 239 -22.11 -30.23 0.57
C PRO A 239 -22.20 -30.96 -0.78
N CYS A 240 -21.74 -30.30 -1.83
CA CYS A 240 -21.94 -30.69 -3.23
C CYS A 240 -21.16 -31.94 -3.70
N TRP A 241 -20.68 -32.77 -2.77
CA TRP A 241 -20.22 -34.14 -3.08
C TRP A 241 -21.37 -35.14 -3.18
N ALA A 242 -22.59 -34.77 -2.76
CA ALA A 242 -23.78 -35.64 -2.78
C ALA A 242 -24.44 -35.82 -4.17
N THR A 243 -23.97 -35.13 -5.23
CA THR A 243 -24.50 -35.27 -6.59
C THR A 243 -23.40 -35.41 -7.64
N ALA A 244 -22.75 -36.58 -7.64
CA ALA A 244 -22.03 -37.09 -8.81
C ALA A 244 -22.86 -38.23 -9.45
N PRO A 245 -23.41 -38.07 -10.68
CA PRO A 245 -24.00 -39.19 -11.39
C PRO A 245 -22.88 -40.15 -11.82
N ALA A 246 -22.92 -41.38 -11.32
CA ALA A 246 -21.96 -42.41 -11.71
C ALA A 246 -22.19 -42.83 -13.18
N LYS A 247 -21.21 -42.56 -14.04
CA LYS A 247 -21.00 -43.31 -15.28
C LYS A 247 -19.50 -43.32 -15.63
N LEU A 248 -18.86 -44.46 -15.39
CA LEU A 248 -17.46 -44.72 -15.70
C LEU A 248 -17.35 -45.86 -16.71
N ALA A 249 -16.72 -45.57 -17.84
CA ALA A 249 -15.98 -46.45 -18.75
C ALA A 249 -15.16 -45.47 -19.61
N GLY A 250 -13.84 -45.30 -19.42
CA GLY A 250 -12.76 -46.19 -19.87
C GLY A 250 -12.38 -45.81 -21.31
N SER A 251 -11.14 -45.46 -21.71
CA SER A 251 -9.80 -45.39 -21.09
C SER A 251 -9.02 -44.16 -21.68
N SER A 252 -7.70 -43.90 -21.56
CA SER A 252 -6.56 -44.55 -20.89
C SER A 252 -5.47 -43.52 -20.45
N ASP A 253 -4.34 -44.04 -19.95
CA ASP A 253 -2.96 -43.52 -19.81
C ASP A 253 -2.61 -42.01 -19.92
N ALA A 254 -2.13 -41.44 -18.79
CA ALA A 254 -0.74 -40.97 -18.63
C ALA A 254 -0.52 -40.40 -17.20
N PRO A 255 0.67 -40.57 -16.57
CA PRO A 255 0.88 -40.14 -15.18
C PRO A 255 1.22 -38.65 -15.07
N ARG A 256 0.53 -37.92 -14.18
CA ARG A 256 0.92 -36.56 -13.75
C ARG A 256 0.89 -36.41 -12.23
N THR A 257 1.84 -35.65 -11.71
CA THR A 257 2.30 -35.66 -10.31
C THR A 257 1.31 -35.03 -9.31
N SER A 258 0.71 -35.89 -8.49
CA SER A 258 0.63 -35.81 -7.01
C SER A 258 0.31 -34.51 -6.24
N HIS A 259 -0.08 -33.38 -6.85
CA HIS A 259 -0.37 -32.13 -6.11
C HIS A 259 -1.83 -31.95 -5.66
N HIS A 260 -2.74 -32.90 -5.93
CA HIS A 260 -4.18 -32.76 -5.66
C HIS A 260 -4.68 -33.49 -4.39
N ARG A 261 -3.83 -34.27 -3.69
CA ARG A 261 -4.25 -35.17 -2.60
C ARG A 261 -4.15 -34.61 -1.17
N ILE A 262 -3.62 -33.40 -0.97
CA ILE A 262 -3.30 -32.87 0.38
C ILE A 262 -4.33 -31.81 0.84
N TRP A 263 -4.94 -31.06 -0.09
CA TRP A 263 -5.89 -29.99 0.26
C TRP A 263 -7.18 -30.48 0.93
N TRP A 264 -7.71 -31.64 0.52
CA TRP A 264 -8.94 -32.19 1.12
C TRP A 264 -8.76 -32.60 2.58
N VAL A 265 -7.56 -33.07 2.97
CA VAL A 265 -7.25 -33.39 4.38
C VAL A 265 -7.24 -32.13 5.22
N ALA A 266 -6.62 -31.06 4.73
CA ALA A 266 -6.62 -29.77 5.42
C ALA A 266 -8.04 -29.21 5.59
N ASP A 267 -8.89 -29.26 4.56
CA ASP A 267 -10.28 -28.82 4.66
C ASP A 267 -11.15 -29.76 5.51
N LEU A 268 -10.91 -31.07 5.50
CA LEU A 268 -11.59 -32.04 6.37
C LEU A 268 -11.25 -31.83 7.85
N VAL A 269 -9.96 -31.65 8.18
CA VAL A 269 -9.51 -31.34 9.55
C VAL A 269 -10.07 -29.99 10.01
N ARG A 270 -10.11 -28.99 9.12
CA ARG A 270 -10.70 -27.67 9.38
C ARG A 270 -12.22 -27.73 9.56
N TRP A 271 -12.91 -28.60 8.83
CA TRP A 271 -14.34 -28.89 9.01
C TRP A 271 -14.60 -29.60 10.35
N MET A 272 -13.89 -30.69 10.65
CA MET A 272 -14.03 -31.41 11.93
C MET A 272 -13.74 -30.53 13.15
N SER A 273 -12.72 -29.66 13.07
CA SER A 273 -12.40 -28.69 14.12
C SER A 273 -13.50 -27.65 14.34
N ARG A 274 -14.26 -27.29 13.30
CA ARG A 274 -15.43 -26.41 13.41
C ARG A 274 -16.66 -27.14 13.90
N ALA A 275 -16.91 -28.36 13.43
CA ALA A 275 -18.00 -29.22 13.91
C ALA A 275 -17.86 -29.50 15.42
N LYS A 276 -16.64 -29.80 15.90
CA LYS A 276 -16.36 -30.01 17.33
C LYS A 276 -16.64 -28.77 18.18
N ARG A 277 -16.35 -27.56 17.70
CA ARG A 277 -16.72 -26.30 18.39
C ARG A 277 -18.24 -26.11 18.45
N ARG A 278 -18.96 -26.34 17.34
CA ARG A 278 -20.45 -26.28 17.31
C ARG A 278 -21.09 -27.25 18.32
N SER A 279 -20.46 -28.41 18.57
CA SER A 279 -20.96 -29.40 19.55
C SER A 279 -20.70 -29.01 21.01
N ALA A 280 -19.61 -28.30 21.31
CA ALA A 280 -19.29 -27.83 22.66
C ALA A 280 -20.15 -26.63 23.07
N GLU A 281 -20.38 -25.69 22.15
CA GLU A 281 -21.16 -24.47 22.43
C GLU A 281 -22.65 -24.78 22.69
N LYS A 282 -23.17 -25.88 22.13
CA LYS A 282 -24.54 -26.38 22.37
C LYS A 282 -24.75 -27.01 23.76
N GLN A 283 -23.68 -27.21 24.54
CA GLN A 283 -23.75 -27.73 25.92
C GLN A 283 -23.67 -26.63 27.00
N ASN A 284 -23.43 -25.38 26.62
CA ASN A 284 -23.13 -24.28 27.56
C ASN A 284 -24.17 -23.14 27.52
N GLY A 285 -25.45 -23.49 27.31
CA GLY A 285 -26.54 -22.53 27.16
C GLY A 285 -27.73 -22.84 28.07
N GLY A 286 -27.65 -22.41 29.32
CA GLY A 286 -28.78 -22.31 30.26
C GLY A 286 -28.60 -21.05 31.11
N ASP A 287 -29.65 -20.22 31.10
CA ASP A 287 -30.12 -19.25 32.12
C ASP A 287 -29.12 -18.16 32.62
N ASP A 288 -29.44 -16.90 32.92
CA ASP A 288 -30.71 -16.22 33.26
C ASP A 288 -30.83 -14.78 32.66
N GLU A 289 -31.93 -14.11 32.98
CA GLU A 289 -32.25 -12.68 32.77
C GLU A 289 -31.28 -11.77 33.58
N ASP A 290 -31.07 -10.45 33.40
CA ASP A 290 -32.05 -9.36 33.25
C ASP A 290 -31.38 -8.03 32.76
N GLU A 291 -32.16 -6.96 32.64
CA GLU A 291 -31.82 -5.51 32.46
C GLU A 291 -31.36 -4.90 31.11
N SER A 292 -32.12 -3.84 30.76
CA SER A 292 -32.31 -3.19 29.45
C SER A 292 -31.08 -2.52 28.81
N SER A 293 -30.22 -1.86 29.59
CA SER A 293 -29.12 -1.03 29.03
C SER A 293 -27.98 -1.84 28.40
N THR A 294 -27.97 -3.17 28.60
CA THR A 294 -27.01 -4.09 27.96
C THR A 294 -27.45 -4.57 26.57
N ALA A 295 -28.69 -4.28 26.16
CA ALA A 295 -29.36 -4.95 25.04
C ALA A 295 -28.59 -4.91 23.70
N HIS A 296 -27.91 -3.82 23.34
CA HIS A 296 -27.18 -3.75 22.07
C HIS A 296 -25.89 -4.61 22.07
N LEU A 297 -25.21 -4.75 23.20
CA LEU A 297 -24.05 -5.62 23.35
C LEU A 297 -24.48 -7.09 23.52
N ARG A 298 -25.56 -7.32 24.25
CA ARG A 298 -26.14 -8.66 24.50
C ARG A 298 -26.82 -9.24 23.25
N SER A 299 -27.36 -8.40 22.36
CA SER A 299 -27.89 -8.86 21.06
C SER A 299 -26.77 -9.37 20.15
N GLU A 300 -25.64 -8.67 20.06
CA GLU A 300 -24.45 -9.18 19.35
C GLU A 300 -23.92 -10.47 19.99
N ALA A 301 -23.98 -10.60 21.32
CA ALA A 301 -23.62 -11.81 22.07
C ALA A 301 -24.64 -12.97 21.93
N ARG A 302 -25.90 -12.72 21.53
CA ARG A 302 -26.91 -13.75 21.19
C ARG A 302 -27.00 -14.09 19.69
N MET A 303 -26.43 -13.27 18.80
CA MET A 303 -26.44 -13.53 17.35
C MET A 303 -25.76 -14.86 16.98
N LYS A 304 -26.38 -15.63 16.09
CA LYS A 304 -25.80 -16.89 15.58
C LYS A 304 -24.44 -16.62 14.91
N PRO A 305 -23.45 -17.52 15.02
CA PRO A 305 -22.11 -17.29 14.48
C PRO A 305 -22.11 -17.06 12.96
N GLU A 306 -23.04 -17.67 12.23
CA GLU A 306 -23.25 -17.47 10.79
C GLU A 306 -23.76 -16.06 10.45
N GLU A 307 -24.60 -15.49 11.32
CA GLU A 307 -25.15 -14.14 11.18
C GLU A 307 -24.11 -13.07 11.52
N ARG A 308 -23.31 -13.28 12.58
CA ARG A 308 -22.11 -12.47 12.87
C ARG A 308 -21.15 -12.48 11.69
N ALA A 309 -20.88 -13.65 11.11
CA ALA A 309 -20.02 -13.78 9.93
C ALA A 309 -20.59 -13.02 8.72
N ARG A 310 -21.92 -13.04 8.51
CA ARG A 310 -22.60 -12.26 7.46
C ARG A 310 -22.50 -10.75 7.69
N LYS A 311 -22.75 -10.26 8.90
CA LYS A 311 -22.60 -8.84 9.25
C LYS A 311 -21.16 -8.37 9.00
N ALA A 312 -20.17 -9.12 9.51
CA ALA A 312 -18.76 -8.80 9.34
C ALA A 312 -18.24 -8.97 7.89
N ALA A 313 -18.92 -9.76 7.04
CA ALA A 313 -18.62 -9.82 5.61
C ALA A 313 -19.12 -8.58 4.88
N LEU A 314 -20.37 -8.16 5.14
CA LEU A 314 -20.94 -6.93 4.57
C LEU A 314 -20.11 -5.70 4.97
N GLU A 315 -19.73 -5.60 6.24
CA GLU A 315 -18.89 -4.51 6.76
C GLU A 315 -17.52 -4.43 6.06
N ARG A 316 -16.86 -5.58 5.81
CA ARG A 316 -15.60 -5.62 5.04
C ARG A 316 -15.79 -5.16 3.60
N HIS A 317 -16.89 -5.55 2.95
CA HIS A 317 -17.20 -5.07 1.60
C HIS A 317 -17.50 -3.56 1.58
N GLU A 318 -18.09 -2.98 2.63
CA GLU A 318 -18.32 -1.53 2.77
C GLU A 318 -17.05 -0.74 3.07
N ASN A 319 -16.20 -1.27 3.94
CA ASN A 319 -14.87 -0.71 4.21
C ASN A 319 -14.02 -0.70 2.92
N LEU A 320 -14.12 -1.75 2.09
CA LEU A 320 -13.49 -1.79 0.78
C LEU A 320 -14.13 -0.80 -0.21
N GLU A 321 -15.46 -0.68 -0.26
CA GLU A 321 -16.20 0.27 -1.12
C GLU A 321 -15.74 1.72 -0.88
N ARG A 322 -15.76 2.13 0.40
CA ARG A 322 -15.31 3.46 0.83
C ARG A 322 -13.83 3.69 0.52
N CYS A 323 -12.99 2.66 0.66
CA CYS A 323 -11.57 2.75 0.31
C CYS A 323 -11.36 2.93 -1.20
N ILE A 324 -12.02 2.12 -2.04
CA ILE A 324 -11.94 2.22 -3.51
C ILE A 324 -12.39 3.60 -3.98
N ALA A 325 -13.55 4.07 -3.51
CA ALA A 325 -14.07 5.40 -3.87
C ALA A 325 -13.12 6.54 -3.47
N SER A 326 -12.54 6.47 -2.26
CA SER A 326 -11.57 7.46 -1.81
C SER A 326 -10.27 7.44 -2.62
N VAL A 327 -9.77 6.26 -3.01
CA VAL A 327 -8.54 6.14 -3.79
C VAL A 327 -8.76 6.55 -5.24
N ASP A 328 -9.91 6.22 -5.84
CA ASP A 328 -10.24 6.63 -7.21
C ASP A 328 -10.41 8.16 -7.34
N ALA A 329 -11.07 8.80 -6.37
CA ALA A 329 -11.21 10.26 -6.29
C ALA A 329 -9.85 11.01 -6.19
N SER A 330 -8.82 10.36 -5.64
CA SER A 330 -7.43 10.85 -5.67
C SER A 330 -6.65 10.40 -6.91
N GLY A 331 -7.01 9.26 -7.51
CA GLY A 331 -6.23 8.57 -8.55
C GLY A 331 -6.13 9.33 -9.87
N GLU A 332 -7.21 9.98 -10.32
CA GLU A 332 -7.17 10.89 -11.49
C GLU A 332 -6.21 12.07 -11.23
N LYS A 333 -6.27 12.66 -10.03
CA LYS A 333 -5.42 13.81 -9.65
C LYS A 333 -3.94 13.40 -9.62
N VAL A 334 -3.63 12.26 -9.01
CA VAL A 334 -2.28 11.68 -8.96
C VAL A 334 -1.76 11.37 -10.36
N PHE A 335 -2.56 10.69 -11.21
CA PHE A 335 -2.17 10.38 -12.58
C PHE A 335 -1.89 11.65 -13.41
N ARG A 336 -2.80 12.64 -13.37
CA ARG A 336 -2.61 13.93 -14.04
C ARG A 336 -1.40 14.68 -13.50
N ALA A 337 -1.17 14.67 -12.20
CA ALA A 337 0.00 15.31 -11.59
C ALA A 337 1.31 14.66 -12.05
N LEU A 338 1.38 13.32 -12.15
CA LEU A 338 2.54 12.59 -12.67
C LEU A 338 2.84 12.91 -14.14
N VAL A 339 1.80 12.96 -14.99
CA VAL A 339 1.94 13.36 -16.40
C VAL A 339 2.40 14.80 -16.50
N ASN A 340 1.78 15.71 -15.75
CA ASN A 340 2.13 17.13 -15.75
C ASN A 340 3.56 17.37 -15.24
N THR A 341 3.98 16.78 -14.12
CA THR A 341 5.36 16.92 -13.63
C THR A 341 6.37 16.38 -14.62
N ARG A 342 6.08 15.28 -15.32
CA ARG A 342 6.93 14.78 -16.42
C ARG A 342 7.03 15.78 -17.58
N VAL A 343 5.91 16.39 -17.99
CA VAL A 343 5.91 17.41 -19.06
C VAL A 343 6.66 18.67 -18.64
N SER A 344 6.46 19.16 -17.42
CA SER A 344 7.22 20.29 -16.87
C SER A 344 8.73 19.98 -16.82
N LEU A 345 9.12 18.77 -16.38
CA LEU A 345 10.51 18.33 -16.42
C LEU A 345 11.07 18.26 -17.86
N LEU A 346 10.33 17.72 -18.83
CA LEU A 346 10.76 17.73 -20.23
C LEU A 346 11.00 19.16 -20.74
N ASN A 347 10.07 20.08 -20.51
CA ASN A 347 10.19 21.47 -20.95
C ASN A 347 11.36 22.22 -20.29
N ILE A 348 11.69 21.86 -19.03
CA ILE A 348 12.83 22.44 -18.29
C ILE A 348 14.17 21.82 -18.75
N LEU A 349 14.21 20.51 -18.98
CA LEU A 349 15.43 19.75 -19.31
C LEU A 349 15.74 19.75 -20.82
N SER A 350 14.77 20.07 -21.66
CA SER A 350 14.90 20.16 -23.12
C SER A 350 14.16 21.40 -23.62
N PRO A 351 14.68 22.61 -23.35
CA PRO A 351 14.11 23.83 -23.91
C PRO A 351 14.20 23.76 -25.44
N SER A 352 13.04 23.66 -26.09
CA SER A 352 12.92 23.90 -27.53
C SER A 352 13.26 25.37 -27.79
N PHE A 353 14.34 25.59 -28.54
CA PHE A 353 14.74 26.91 -29.05
C PHE A 353 13.80 27.37 -30.18
#